data_AF-A0AA96JFG2-F1
#
_entry.id   AF-A0AA96JFG2-F1
#
_cell.length_a   1.000
_cell.length_b   1.000
_cell.length_c   1.000
_cell.angle_alpha   90.00
_cell.angle_beta   90.00
_cell.angle_gamma   90.00
#
_symmetry.space_group_name_H-M   'P 1'
#
loop_
_entity.id
_entity.type
_entity.pdbx_description
1 polymer ?
#
loop_
_entity_poly.entity_id
_entity_poly.type
_entity_poly.pdbx_seq_one_letter_code
_entity_poly.pdbx_strand_id
1 'polypeptide(L)'
;MRLTVQRRGDRPARERAARHARHVRAQLGVAADIAITAQRRTLNERLAAGRYGQGERVLRGRVTVEDVMEYARQHFGLVTAPREQVAAVLRARFELRGGHCDLDTDAYTA
;
A
#
# COMPACT_ATOMS: atom_id res chain seq x y z
N MET A 1 35.07 38.22 -1.65
CA MET A 1 33.73 37.84 -1.13
C MET A 1 32.90 37.28 -2.27
N ARG A 2 32.61 35.97 -2.29
CA ARG A 2 31.73 35.34 -3.29
C ARG A 2 30.32 35.24 -2.70
N LEU A 3 29.42 36.10 -3.15
CA LEU A 3 27.99 36.01 -2.84
C LEU A 3 27.40 34.84 -3.63
N THR A 4 27.08 33.74 -2.95
CA THR A 4 26.29 32.64 -3.51
C THR A 4 24.88 33.14 -3.79
N VAL A 5 24.62 33.48 -5.05
CA VAL A 5 23.28 33.80 -5.57
C VAL A 5 22.45 32.52 -5.53
N GLN A 6 21.71 32.30 -4.45
CA GLN A 6 20.70 31.25 -4.40
C GLN A 6 19.58 31.61 -5.40
N ARG A 7 19.49 30.84 -6.47
CA ARG A 7 18.48 31.01 -7.53
C ARG A 7 17.07 30.88 -6.92
N ARG A 8 16.31 31.99 -6.92
CA ARG A 8 14.89 32.07 -6.54
C ARG A 8 13.95 31.14 -7.32
N GLY A 9 14.43 30.40 -8.33
CA GLY A 9 13.65 29.48 -9.17
C GLY A 9 13.44 28.06 -8.61
N ASP A 10 14.16 27.66 -7.55
CA ASP A 10 14.13 26.27 -7.04
C ASP A 10 12.97 25.98 -6.08
N ARG A 11 12.43 26.99 -5.39
CA ARG A 11 11.27 26.84 -4.50
C ARG A 11 10.05 26.20 -5.18
N PRO A 12 9.58 26.70 -6.35
CA PRO A 12 8.42 26.12 -7.01
C PRO A 12 8.69 24.71 -7.58
N ALA A 13 9.94 24.35 -7.85
CA ALA A 13 10.30 23.00 -8.26
C ALA A 13 10.25 22.01 -7.09
N ARG A 14 10.81 22.39 -5.93
CA ARG A 14 10.75 21.60 -4.69
C ARG A 14 9.32 21.40 -4.19
N GLU A 15 8.49 22.44 -4.26
CA GLU A 15 7.08 22.35 -3.88
C GLU A 15 6.28 21.43 -4.81
N ARG A 16 6.52 21.50 -6.12
CA ARG A 16 5.91 20.58 -7.10
C ARG A 16 6.34 19.14 -6.86
N ALA A 17 7.63 18.89 -6.61
CA ALA A 17 8.14 17.57 -6.27
C ALA A 17 7.51 17.02 -4.98
N ALA A 18 7.40 17.85 -3.93
CA ALA A 18 6.76 17.47 -2.68
C ALA A 18 5.25 17.20 -2.83
N ARG A 19 4.56 17.98 -3.67
CA ARG A 19 3.14 17.73 -4.01
C ARG A 19 3.00 16.42 -4.77
N HIS A 20 3.86 16.15 -5.75
CA HIS A 20 3.85 14.90 -6.51
C HIS A 20 4.12 13.69 -5.60
N ALA A 21 5.14 13.76 -4.74
CA ALA A 21 5.43 12.70 -3.78
C ALA A 21 4.25 12.40 -2.83
N ARG A 22 3.56 13.45 -2.35
CA ARG A 22 2.34 13.28 -1.55
C ARG A 22 1.21 12.63 -2.33
N HIS A 23 1.04 13.01 -3.59
CA HIS A 23 0.01 12.43 -4.46
C HIS A 23 0.27 10.95 -4.73
N VAL A 24 1.51 10.58 -5.08
CA VAL A 24 1.92 9.17 -5.25
C VAL A 24 1.69 8.38 -3.96
N ARG A 25 2.07 8.93 -2.80
CA ARG A 25 1.81 8.27 -1.51
C ARG A 25 0.32 8.07 -1.25
N ALA A 26 -0.53 9.03 -1.62
CA ALA A 26 -1.98 8.88 -1.50
C ALA A 26 -2.52 7.78 -2.42
N GLN A 27 -2.06 7.72 -3.68
CA GLN A 27 -2.42 6.65 -4.62
C GLN A 27 -2.00 5.27 -4.11
N LEU A 28 -0.78 5.12 -3.59
CA LEU A 28 -0.34 3.89 -2.94
C LEU A 28 -1.20 3.52 -1.72
N GLY A 29 -1.65 4.52 -0.95
CA GLY A 29 -2.56 4.30 0.17
C GLY A 29 -3.92 3.74 -0.28
N VAL A 30 -4.46 4.25 -1.39
CA VAL A 30 -5.70 3.73 -1.97
C VAL A 30 -5.48 2.34 -2.58
N ALA A 31 -4.36 2.09 -3.24
CA ALA A 31 -4.03 0.76 -3.77
C ALA A 31 -3.95 -0.28 -2.64
N ALA A 32 -3.34 0.07 -1.50
CA ALA A 32 -3.28 -0.80 -0.32
C ALA A 32 -4.67 -1.11 0.26
N ASP A 33 -5.55 -0.11 0.31
CA ASP A 33 -6.94 -0.29 0.74
C ASP A 33 -7.72 -1.23 -0.19
N ILE A 34 -7.52 -1.10 -1.50
CA ILE A 34 -8.13 -1.98 -2.51
C ILE A 34 -7.64 -3.42 -2.28
N ALA A 35 -6.33 -3.62 -2.13
CA ALA A 35 -5.75 -4.93 -1.86
C ALA A 35 -6.32 -5.59 -0.59
N ILE A 36 -6.39 -4.84 0.52
CA ILE A 36 -6.98 -5.30 1.78
C ILE A 36 -8.45 -5.67 1.59
N THR A 37 -9.22 -4.83 0.89
CA THR A 37 -10.66 -5.05 0.69
C THR A 37 -10.92 -6.25 -0.21
N ALA A 38 -10.14 -6.40 -1.29
CA ALA A 38 -10.23 -7.54 -2.19
C ALA A 38 -9.96 -8.85 -1.45
N GLN A 39 -8.89 -8.89 -0.65
CA GLN A 39 -8.54 -10.08 0.11
C GLN A 39 -9.58 -10.44 1.16
N ARG A 40 -10.17 -9.44 1.85
CA ARG A 40 -11.28 -9.65 2.78
C ARG A 40 -12.52 -10.19 2.10
N ARG A 41 -12.83 -9.69 0.90
CA ARG A 41 -13.95 -10.19 0.12
C ARG A 41 -13.73 -11.66 -0.25
N THR A 42 -12.55 -12.01 -0.75
CA THR A 42 -12.19 -13.40 -1.05
C THR A 42 -12.24 -14.29 0.19
N LEU A 43 -11.81 -13.78 1.35
CA LEU A 43 -11.92 -14.48 2.63
C LEU A 43 -13.38 -14.77 2.99
N ASN A 44 -14.24 -13.76 2.92
CA ASN A 44 -15.67 -13.88 3.22
C ASN A 44 -16.40 -14.81 2.24
N GLU A 45 -16.06 -14.78 0.96
CA GLU A 45 -16.62 -15.68 -0.05
C GLU A 45 -16.24 -17.15 0.25
N ARG A 46 -15.01 -17.40 0.70
CA ARG A 46 -14.58 -18.75 1.14
C ARG A 46 -15.31 -19.20 2.41
N LEU A 47 -15.48 -18.30 3.39
CA LEU A 47 -16.26 -18.54 4.60
C LEU A 47 -17.72 -18.88 4.28
N ALA A 48 -18.36 -18.11 3.41
CA ALA A 48 -19.74 -18.32 2.99
C ALA A 48 -19.93 -19.64 2.20
N ALA A 49 -18.92 -20.08 1.46
CA ALA A 49 -18.96 -21.32 0.70
C ALA A 49 -18.86 -22.59 1.58
N GLY A 50 -18.72 -22.46 2.91
CA GLY A 50 -18.76 -23.59 3.85
C GLY A 50 -17.67 -24.65 3.60
N ARG A 51 -16.60 -24.31 2.86
CA ARG A 51 -15.51 -25.23 2.52
C ARG A 51 -14.52 -25.40 3.68
N TYR A 52 -15.03 -25.71 4.86
CA TYR A 52 -14.20 -26.01 6.03
C TYR A 52 -14.61 -27.36 6.58
N GLY A 53 -13.76 -28.35 6.34
CA GLY A 53 -13.77 -29.58 7.11
C GLY A 53 -13.54 -29.23 8.59
N GLN A 54 -14.29 -29.90 9.47
CA GLN A 54 -14.14 -29.79 10.91
C GLN A 54 -12.66 -29.90 11.32
N GLY A 55 -12.05 -28.79 11.76
CA GLY A 55 -10.76 -28.82 12.45
C GLY A 55 -9.62 -27.96 11.89
N GLU A 56 -9.77 -27.26 10.76
CA GLU A 56 -8.65 -26.49 10.18
C GLU A 56 -8.51 -25.04 10.70
N ARG A 57 -7.26 -24.71 11.01
CA ARG A 57 -6.67 -23.40 11.36
C ARG A 57 -7.46 -22.20 10.84
N VAL A 58 -7.62 -21.20 11.71
CA VAL A 58 -8.14 -19.83 11.42
C VAL A 58 -7.79 -19.43 9.99
N LEU A 59 -8.79 -19.38 9.09
CA LEU A 59 -8.52 -18.97 7.71
C LEU A 59 -8.09 -17.50 7.74
N ARG A 60 -6.82 -17.24 7.47
CA ARG A 60 -6.28 -15.88 7.35
C ARG A 60 -6.01 -15.60 5.88
N GLY A 61 -6.41 -14.41 5.43
CA GLY A 61 -6.04 -13.91 4.11
C GLY A 61 -4.59 -13.43 4.13
N ARG A 62 -3.98 -13.24 2.97
CA ARG A 62 -2.64 -12.64 2.88
C ARG A 62 -2.69 -11.45 1.93
N VAL A 63 -2.09 -10.33 2.35
CA VAL A 63 -1.92 -9.13 1.53
C VAL A 63 -0.44 -8.78 1.50
N THR A 64 0.15 -8.83 0.31
CA THR A 64 1.57 -8.60 0.09
C THR A 64 1.87 -7.22 -0.46
N VAL A 65 3.13 -6.79 -0.35
CA VAL A 65 3.62 -5.57 -1.01
C VAL A 65 3.44 -5.66 -2.53
N GLU A 66 3.55 -6.86 -3.11
CA GLU A 66 3.37 -7.08 -4.55
C GLU A 66 1.92 -6.86 -4.99
N ASP A 67 0.94 -7.31 -4.20
CA ASP A 67 -0.47 -7.02 -4.45
C ASP A 67 -0.71 -5.52 -4.52
N VAL A 68 -0.14 -4.75 -3.57
CA VAL A 68 -0.28 -3.28 -3.57
C VAL A 68 0.38 -2.65 -4.79
N MET A 69 1.56 -3.13 -5.19
CA MET A 69 2.22 -2.65 -6.42
C MET A 69 1.40 -2.96 -7.67
N GLU A 70 0.81 -4.16 -7.73
CA GLU A 70 -0.07 -4.56 -8.82
C GLU A 70 -1.32 -3.68 -8.88
N TYR A 71 -2.02 -3.47 -7.77
CA TYR A 71 -3.17 -2.57 -7.73
C TYR A 71 -2.79 -1.12 -8.03
N ALA A 72 -1.62 -0.66 -7.59
CA ALA A 72 -1.12 0.68 -7.92
C ALA A 72 -0.89 0.84 -9.43
N ARG A 73 -0.35 -0.19 -10.08
CA ARG A 73 -0.18 -0.25 -11.53
C ARG A 73 -1.54 -0.28 -12.25
N GLN A 74 -2.45 -1.16 -11.83
CA GLN A 74 -3.74 -1.36 -12.50
C GLN A 74 -4.67 -0.13 -12.39
N HIS A 75 -4.74 0.51 -11.22
CA HIS A 75 -5.68 1.61 -10.98
C HIS A 75 -5.11 3.01 -11.21
N PHE A 76 -3.81 3.19 -11.03
CA PHE A 76 -3.17 4.51 -11.09
C PHE A 76 -2.03 4.61 -12.11
N GLY A 77 -1.70 3.51 -12.81
CA GLY A 77 -0.59 3.49 -13.76
C GLY A 77 0.78 3.67 -13.10
N LEU A 78 0.90 3.44 -11.79
CA LEU A 78 2.16 3.60 -11.07
C LEU A 78 3.06 2.38 -11.32
N VAL A 79 4.08 2.56 -12.17
CA VAL A 79 5.04 1.50 -12.52
C VAL A 79 6.31 1.55 -11.66
N THR A 80 6.66 2.73 -11.14
CA THR A 80 7.93 2.98 -10.45
C THR A 80 7.67 3.53 -9.03
N ALA A 81 7.42 2.63 -8.09
CA ALA A 81 7.39 2.95 -6.66
C ALA A 81 8.43 2.11 -5.92
N PRO A 82 9.28 2.70 -5.04
CA PRO A 82 10.23 1.93 -4.23
C PRO A 82 9.49 0.94 -3.34
N ARG A 83 9.93 -0.33 -3.32
CA ARG A 83 9.29 -1.39 -2.53
C ARG A 83 9.15 -1.02 -1.05
N GLU A 84 10.20 -0.42 -0.47
CA GLU A 84 10.19 0.06 0.93
C GLU A 84 9.10 1.11 1.19
N GLN A 85 8.86 2.02 0.24
CA GLN A 85 7.80 3.03 0.36
C GLN A 85 6.43 2.37 0.32
N VAL A 86 6.23 1.39 -0.57
CA VAL A 86 4.99 0.63 -0.66
C VAL A 86 4.76 -0.18 0.62
N ALA A 87 5.81 -0.83 1.14
CA ALA A 87 5.76 -1.57 2.40
C ALA A 87 5.43 -0.67 3.59
N ALA A 88 6.02 0.54 3.67
CA ALA A 88 5.68 1.50 4.72
C ALA A 88 4.22 1.98 4.65
N VAL A 89 3.72 2.21 3.43
CA VAL A 89 2.30 2.57 3.21
C VAL A 89 1.38 1.41 3.59
N LEU A 90 1.71 0.19 3.16
CA LEU A 90 0.94 -1.00 3.48
C LEU A 90 0.89 -1.25 4.98
N ARG A 91 2.02 -1.19 5.71
CA ARG A 91 2.05 -1.28 7.19
C ARG A 91 1.08 -0.31 7.84
N ALA A 92 1.18 0.98 7.49
CA ALA A 92 0.32 2.01 8.06
C ALA A 92 -1.18 1.76 7.78
N ARG A 93 -1.54 1.33 6.56
CA ARG A 93 -2.94 1.03 6.21
C ARG A 93 -3.43 -0.27 6.86
N PHE A 94 -2.56 -1.26 6.95
CA PHE A 94 -2.84 -2.56 7.56
C PHE A 94 -3.20 -2.41 9.04
N GLU A 95 -2.42 -1.62 9.78
CA GLU A 95 -2.71 -1.29 11.19
C GLU A 95 -4.02 -0.51 11.31
N LEU A 96 -4.21 0.55 10.52
CA LEU A 96 -5.42 1.39 10.54
C LEU A 96 -6.71 0.62 10.22
N ARG A 97 -6.63 -0.41 9.36
CA ARG A 97 -7.78 -1.22 8.93
C ARG A 97 -7.99 -2.47 9.78
N GLY A 98 -7.20 -2.66 10.84
CA GLY A 98 -7.27 -3.84 11.69
C GLY A 98 -6.91 -5.13 10.95
N GLY A 99 -5.97 -5.07 10.00
CA GLY A 99 -5.58 -6.21 9.18
C GLY A 99 -5.07 -7.40 9.99
N HIS A 100 -4.51 -7.16 11.19
CA HIS A 100 -4.03 -8.22 12.08
C HIS A 100 -5.13 -9.19 12.57
N CYS A 101 -6.40 -8.83 12.44
CA CYS A 101 -7.52 -9.66 12.88
C CYS A 101 -7.77 -10.85 11.94
N ASP A 102 -7.56 -10.65 10.65
CA ASP A 102 -8.06 -11.55 9.61
C ASP A 102 -7.07 -11.77 8.45
N LEU A 103 -6.01 -10.97 8.39
CA LEU A 103 -5.02 -10.97 7.32
C LEU A 103 -3.60 -11.13 7.88
N ASP A 104 -2.70 -11.56 7.00
CA ASP A 104 -1.24 -11.57 7.18
C ASP A 104 -0.58 -10.69 6.11
N THR A 105 0.58 -10.15 6.41
CA THR A 105 1.32 -9.27 5.48
C THR A 105 2.83 -9.47 5.54
N ASP A 106 3.51 -9.33 4.40
CA ASP A 106 4.98 -9.35 4.28
C ASP A 106 5.61 -7.95 4.45
N ALA A 107 4.80 -6.93 4.69
CA ALA A 107 5.25 -5.53 4.75
C ALA A 107 6.21 -5.22 5.92
N TYR A 108 6.31 -6.11 6.91
CA TYR A 108 7.26 -6.01 8.02
C TYR A 108 8.59 -6.73 7.75
N THR A 109 8.66 -7.53 6.68
CA THR A 109 9.86 -8.27 6.24
C THR A 109 10.45 -7.73 4.94
N ALA A 110 9.80 -6.73 4.34
CA ALA A 110 10.09 -6.18 3.02
C ALA A 110 10.94 -4.91 3.05
#